data_AF-A0A2D3VUC7-F1
#
_entry.id   AF-A0A2D3VUC7-F1
#
_cell.length_a   1.000
_cell.length_b   1.000
_cell.length_c   1.000
_cell.angle_alpha   90.00
_cell.angle_beta   90.00
_cell.angle_gamma   90.00
#
_symmetry.space_group_name_H-M   'P 1'
#
loop_
_entity.id
_entity.type
_entity.pdbx_description
1 polymer ?
#
loop_
_entity_poly.entity_id
_entity_poly.type
_entity_poly.pdbx_seq_one_letter_code
_entity_poly.pdbx_strand_id
1 'polypeptide(L)'
;MTKENKIEKDFIAKLQDLKYIYRPDIRDKDSLNQNFRQKFEELNHVNLSDAEFARLQDSIITGDVYNSAKILREKNSFTRDDGTPLYYTLVNIKDW
;
A
#
# COMPACT_ATOMS: atom_id res chain seq x y z
N MET A 1 18.62 -28.83 -13.81
CA MET A 1 17.35 -28.09 -13.85
C MET A 1 17.20 -27.33 -12.55
N THR A 2 17.11 -26.01 -12.61
CA THR A 2 16.94 -25.16 -11.40
C THR A 2 15.49 -25.26 -10.96
N LYS A 3 15.22 -25.60 -9.70
CA LYS A 3 13.87 -25.69 -9.14
C LYS A 3 13.35 -24.28 -8.80
N GLU A 4 12.04 -24.06 -8.88
CA GLU A 4 11.37 -22.80 -8.56
C GLU A 4 11.76 -22.29 -7.17
N ASN A 5 11.81 -23.18 -6.17
CA ASN A 5 12.22 -22.83 -4.81
C ASN A 5 13.64 -22.24 -4.71
N LYS A 6 14.56 -22.68 -5.58
CA LYS A 6 15.91 -22.12 -5.63
C LYS A 6 15.91 -20.72 -6.24
N ILE A 7 15.18 -20.54 -7.33
CA ILE A 7 15.02 -19.24 -8.01
C ILE A 7 14.41 -18.20 -7.05
N GLU A 8 13.37 -18.59 -6.30
CA GLU A 8 12.70 -17.73 -5.32
C GLU A 8 13.66 -17.28 -4.19
N LYS A 9 14.40 -18.23 -3.59
CA LYS A 9 15.37 -17.93 -2.51
C LYS A 9 16.48 -17.00 -2.98
N ASP A 10 17.05 -17.28 -4.15
CA ASP A 10 18.12 -16.46 -4.73
C ASP A 10 17.60 -15.04 -5.05
N PHE A 11 16.35 -14.91 -5.50
CA PHE A 11 15.70 -13.62 -5.78
C PHE A 11 15.41 -12.80 -4.51
N ILE A 12 14.87 -13.43 -3.46
CA ILE A 12 14.64 -12.77 -2.16
C ILE A 12 15.96 -12.24 -1.59
N ALA A 13 17.03 -13.05 -1.60
CA ALA A 13 18.34 -12.62 -1.13
C ALA A 13 18.84 -11.37 -1.88
N LYS A 14 18.70 -11.35 -3.20
CA LYS A 14 19.07 -10.19 -4.03
C LYS A 14 18.25 -8.94 -3.70
N LEU A 15 16.96 -9.07 -3.42
CA LEU A 15 16.13 -7.93 -3.00
C LEU A 15 16.56 -7.39 -1.63
N GLN A 16 16.91 -8.27 -0.69
CA GLN A 16 17.42 -7.85 0.61
C GLN A 16 18.76 -7.09 0.50
N ASP A 17 19.64 -7.49 -0.41
CA ASP A 17 20.87 -6.75 -0.72
C ASP A 17 20.58 -5.34 -1.26
N LEU A 18 19.50 -5.20 -2.05
CA LEU A 18 18.96 -3.93 -2.54
C LEU A 18 18.13 -3.17 -1.49
N LYS A 19 18.24 -3.53 -0.20
CA LYS A 19 17.58 -2.89 0.94
C LYS A 19 16.06 -3.07 1.02
N TYR A 20 15.48 -3.96 0.22
CA TYR A 20 14.09 -4.36 0.43
C TYR A 20 13.97 -5.18 1.73
N ILE A 21 12.97 -4.85 2.53
CA ILE A 21 12.73 -5.53 3.80
C ILE A 21 11.86 -6.77 3.53
N TYR A 22 12.40 -7.95 3.81
CA TYR A 22 11.62 -9.18 3.78
C TYR A 22 10.62 -9.20 4.93
N ARG A 23 9.34 -9.47 4.63
CA ARG A 23 8.23 -9.47 5.59
C ARG A 23 7.60 -10.86 5.72
N PRO A 24 8.23 -11.78 6.49
CA PRO A 24 7.69 -13.13 6.71
C PRO A 24 6.42 -13.16 7.56
N ASP A 25 6.07 -12.03 8.18
CA ASP A 25 4.94 -11.82 9.08
C ASP A 25 3.62 -11.50 8.35
N ILE A 26 3.67 -11.03 7.10
CA ILE A 26 2.48 -10.76 6.30
C ILE A 26 2.07 -12.05 5.58
N ARG A 27 1.07 -12.75 6.13
CA ARG A 27 0.62 -14.07 5.62
C ARG A 27 -0.86 -14.17 5.34
N ASP A 28 -1.62 -13.13 5.69
CA ASP A 28 -3.06 -13.07 5.52
C ASP A 28 -3.50 -11.67 5.10
N LYS A 29 -4.78 -11.52 4.81
CA LYS A 29 -5.36 -10.25 4.36
C LYS A 29 -5.30 -9.18 5.46
N ASP A 30 -5.43 -9.59 6.72
CA ASP A 30 -5.51 -8.66 7.85
C ASP A 30 -4.14 -8.03 8.11
N SER A 31 -3.07 -8.83 8.15
CA SER A 31 -1.68 -8.36 8.25
C SER A 31 -1.29 -7.50 7.04
N LEU A 32 -1.76 -7.83 5.83
CA LEU A 32 -1.55 -6.99 4.64
C LEU A 32 -2.23 -5.62 4.77
N ASN A 33 -3.49 -5.61 5.21
CA ASN A 33 -4.26 -4.39 5.40
C ASN A 33 -3.67 -3.49 6.50
N GLN A 34 -3.24 -4.08 7.61
CA GLN A 34 -2.57 -3.35 8.70
C GLN A 34 -1.26 -2.72 8.21
N ASN A 35 -0.45 -3.47 7.46
CA ASN A 35 0.77 -2.93 6.86
C ASN A 35 0.47 -1.78 5.89
N PHE A 36 -0.57 -1.92 5.06
CA PHE A 36 -1.00 -0.85 4.17
C PHE A 36 -1.42 0.40 4.94
N ARG A 37 -2.26 0.26 5.97
CA ARG A 37 -2.70 1.38 6.82
C ARG A 37 -1.51 2.13 7.42
N GLN A 38 -0.58 1.40 8.05
CA GLN A 38 0.59 1.99 8.67
C GLN A 38 1.41 2.80 7.65
N LYS A 39 1.68 2.23 6.47
CA LYS A 39 2.49 2.91 5.44
C LYS A 39 1.76 4.10 4.83
N PHE A 40 0.44 4.01 4.67
CA PHE A 40 -0.39 5.11 4.20
C PHE A 40 -0.39 6.28 5.18
N GLU A 41 -0.59 6.00 6.47
CA GLU A 41 -0.58 6.97 7.56
C GLU A 41 0.78 7.66 7.69
N GLU A 42 1.87 6.88 7.62
CA GLU A 42 3.25 7.38 7.59
C GLU A 42 3.51 8.31 6.39
N LEU A 43 3.09 7.92 5.19
CA LEU A 43 3.29 8.69 3.96
C LEU A 43 2.52 10.01 3.96
N ASN A 44 1.29 10.01 4.46
CA ASN A 44 0.39 11.16 4.40
C ASN A 44 0.36 11.98 5.69
N HIS A 45 1.09 11.56 6.73
CA HIS A 45 1.13 12.19 8.06
C HIS A 45 -0.26 12.33 8.70
N VAL A 46 -1.04 11.25 8.66
CA VAL A 46 -2.42 11.20 9.16
C VAL A 46 -2.62 9.98 10.04
N ASN A 47 -3.67 10.00 10.85
CA ASN A 47 -4.21 8.79 11.48
C ASN A 47 -5.66 8.64 11.01
N LEU A 48 -6.04 7.45 10.60
CA LEU A 48 -7.41 7.13 10.18
C LEU A 48 -8.15 6.42 11.31
N SER A 49 -9.46 6.66 11.43
CA SER A 49 -10.35 5.76 12.17
C SER A 49 -10.55 4.45 11.39
N ASP A 50 -11.06 3.40 12.06
CA ASP A 50 -11.37 2.15 11.37
C ASP A 50 -12.44 2.34 10.28
N ALA A 51 -13.39 3.24 10.52
CA ALA A 51 -14.42 3.58 9.55
C ALA A 51 -13.85 4.36 8.36
N GLU A 52 -12.96 5.33 8.60
CA GLU A 52 -12.27 6.07 7.54
C GLU A 52 -11.40 5.14 6.69
N PHE A 53 -10.67 4.22 7.32
CA PHE A 53 -9.84 3.26 6.63
C PHE A 53 -10.65 2.30 5.75
N ALA A 54 -11.78 1.78 6.26
CA ALA A 54 -12.67 0.93 5.47
C ALA A 54 -13.19 1.65 4.21
N ARG A 55 -13.64 2.92 4.35
CA ARG A 55 -14.08 3.72 3.20
C ARG A 55 -12.96 4.00 2.20
N LEU A 56 -11.74 4.25 2.69
CA LEU A 56 -10.57 4.39 1.83
C LEU A 56 -10.34 3.11 1.02
N GLN A 57 -10.33 1.95 1.66
CA GLN A 57 -10.14 0.66 0.99
C GLN A 57 -11.20 0.42 -0.10
N ASP A 58 -12.47 0.62 0.23
CA ASP A 58 -13.57 0.46 -0.73
C ASP A 58 -13.43 1.38 -1.94
N SER A 59 -12.85 2.57 -1.76
CA SER A 59 -12.67 3.55 -2.85
C SER A 59 -11.50 3.24 -3.79
N ILE A 60 -10.43 2.60 -3.28
CA ILE A 60 -9.19 2.38 -4.06
C ILE A 60 -9.06 0.94 -4.59
N ILE A 61 -9.81 -0.01 -4.03
CA ILE A 61 -9.80 -1.41 -4.48
C ILE A 61 -10.81 -1.56 -5.62
N THR A 62 -10.29 -1.65 -6.85
CA THR A 62 -11.11 -1.85 -8.05
C THR A 62 -10.51 -2.93 -8.95
N GLY A 63 -11.35 -3.67 -9.67
CA GLY A 63 -10.92 -4.62 -10.69
C GLY A 63 -10.47 -3.95 -11.99
N ASP A 64 -10.69 -2.64 -12.13
CA ASP A 64 -10.30 -1.88 -13.31
C ASP A 64 -8.83 -1.44 -13.21
N VAL A 65 -8.01 -1.99 -14.09
CA VAL A 65 -6.56 -1.72 -14.16
C VAL A 65 -6.28 -0.26 -14.52
N TYR A 66 -7.08 0.35 -15.40
CA TYR A 66 -6.89 1.75 -15.80
C TYR A 66 -7.17 2.68 -14.61
N ASN A 67 -8.31 2.48 -13.93
CA ASN A 67 -8.66 3.27 -12.75
C ASN A 67 -7.64 3.06 -11.61
N SER A 68 -7.20 1.83 -11.36
CA SER A 68 -6.15 1.55 -10.37
C SER A 68 -4.86 2.32 -10.67
N ALA A 69 -4.40 2.28 -11.93
CA ALA A 69 -3.19 2.99 -12.35
C ALA A 69 -3.35 4.51 -12.29
N LYS A 70 -4.55 5.03 -12.53
CA LYS A 70 -4.86 6.45 -12.40
C LYS A 70 -4.77 6.91 -10.95
N ILE A 71 -5.47 6.23 -10.03
CA ILE A 71 -5.49 6.56 -8.60
C ILE A 71 -4.07 6.55 -8.00
N LEU A 72 -3.24 5.59 -8.38
CA LEU A 72 -1.85 5.49 -7.91
C LEU A 72 -0.99 6.72 -8.24
N ARG A 73 -1.24 7.40 -9.36
CA ARG A 73 -0.40 8.53 -9.83
C ARG A 73 -0.96 9.91 -9.48
N GLU A 74 -2.20 9.97 -9.01
CA GLU A 74 -2.89 11.22 -8.74
C GLU A 74 -2.88 11.57 -7.24
N LYS A 75 -3.07 12.86 -6.95
CA LYS A 75 -3.49 13.30 -5.61
C LYS A 75 -4.98 13.06 -5.51
N ASN A 76 -5.39 12.31 -4.50
CA ASN A 76 -6.78 11.96 -4.27
C ASN A 76 -7.30 12.71 -3.03
N SER A 77 -8.62 12.69 -2.82
CA SER A 77 -9.22 13.23 -1.61
C SER A 77 -10.45 12.44 -1.19
N PHE A 78 -10.71 12.36 0.10
CA PHE A 78 -11.99 11.90 0.64
C PHE A 78 -12.40 12.72 1.85
N THR A 79 -13.69 12.69 2.18
CA THR A 79 -14.25 13.41 3.33
C THR A 79 -14.11 12.58 4.60
N ARG A 80 -13.48 13.18 5.62
CA ARG A 80 -13.32 12.61 6.96
C ARG A 80 -14.64 12.57 7.72
N ASP A 81 -14.64 11.87 8.85
CA ASP A 81 -15.81 11.79 9.74
C ASP A 81 -16.23 13.16 10.29
N ASP A 82 -15.29 14.10 10.43
CA ASP A 82 -15.54 15.48 10.89
C ASP A 82 -15.99 16.43 9.76
N GLY A 83 -16.18 15.93 8.53
CA GLY A 83 -16.59 16.70 7.37
C GLY A 83 -15.46 17.45 6.65
N THR A 84 -14.21 17.38 7.15
CA THR A 84 -13.07 18.01 6.48
C THR A 84 -12.54 17.14 5.33
N PRO A 85 -12.03 17.74 4.24
CA PRO A 85 -11.39 16.99 3.17
C PRO A 85 -9.97 16.56 3.58
N LEU A 86 -9.67 15.27 3.44
CA LEU A 86 -8.31 14.76 3.51
C LEU A 86 -7.76 14.55 2.10
N TYR A 87 -6.68 15.25 1.77
CA TYR A 87 -5.91 15.03 0.54
C TYR A 87 -4.79 14.02 0.79
N TYR A 88 -4.59 13.08 -0.13
CA TYR A 88 -3.61 12.01 0.04
C TYR A 88 -3.00 11.54 -1.28
N THR A 89 -1.88 10.83 -1.19
CA THR A 89 -1.27 10.05 -2.27
C THR A 89 -1.06 8.60 -1.83
N LEU A 90 -1.11 7.65 -2.77
CA LEU A 90 -0.84 6.22 -2.48
C LEU A 90 0.64 5.85 -2.60
N VAL A 91 1.40 6.64 -3.35
CA VAL A 91 2.86 6.53 -3.49
C VAL A 91 3.45 7.93 -3.45
N ASN A 92 4.75 8.05 -3.19
CA ASN A 92 5.42 9.33 -3.38
C ASN A 92 5.48 9.65 -4.88
N ILE A 93 4.79 10.72 -5.29
CA ILE A 93 4.73 11.19 -6.68
C ILE A 93 5.65 12.40 -6.95
N LYS A 94 6.40 12.86 -5.94
CA LYS A 94 7.31 14.01 -6.06
C LYS A 94 8.77 13.58 -6.09
N ASP A 95 9.14 12.71 -5.15
CA ASP A 95 10.52 12.27 -4.95
C ASP A 95 10.57 10.75 -5.07
N TRP A 96 11.42 10.24 -5.98
CA TRP A 96 11.57 8.83 -6.34
C TRP A 96 12.90 8.26 -5.84
#